data_AF-A0A1E7ESS4-F1
#
_entry.id   AF-A0A1E7ESS4-F1
#
_cell.length_a   1.000
_cell.length_b   1.000
_cell.length_c   1.000
_cell.angle_alpha   90.00
_cell.angle_beta   90.00
_cell.angle_gamma   90.00
#
_symmetry.space_group_name_H-M   'P 1'
#
loop_
_entity.id
_entity.type
_entity.pdbx_description
1 polymer ?
#
loop_
_entity_poly.entity_id
_entity_poly.type
_entity_poly.pdbx_seq_one_letter_code
_entity_poly.pdbx_strand_id
1 'polypeptide(L)'
;IISVYIIYSWYHTGKEQIEQLTGKSAPQELIEELIDMSENFDERLIVDTCRAYHFGPKFLVELEVVMPEYTLLKESHDLGMELQYEIEAREEVERCFVHIDYE
;
A
#
# COMPACT_ATOMS: atom_id res chain seq x y z
N ILE A 1 18.29 -25.04 31.35
CA ILE A 1 16.81 -24.93 31.25
C ILE A 1 16.40 -23.48 30.95
N ILE A 2 16.68 -22.53 31.84
CA ILE A 2 16.34 -21.11 31.63
C ILE A 2 16.98 -20.54 30.35
N SER A 3 18.25 -20.82 30.08
CA SER A 3 18.92 -20.33 28.87
C SER A 3 18.27 -20.84 27.57
N VAL A 4 17.80 -22.10 27.56
CA VAL A 4 17.09 -22.68 26.40
C VAL A 4 15.71 -22.01 26.24
N TYR A 5 15.03 -21.74 27.36
CA TYR A 5 13.75 -21.01 27.35
C TYR A 5 13.90 -19.58 26.82
N ILE A 6 14.95 -18.86 27.25
CA ILE A 6 15.25 -17.51 26.76
C ILE A 6 15.56 -17.55 25.26
N ILE A 7 16.41 -18.47 24.80
CA ILE A 7 16.73 -18.62 23.37
C ILE A 7 15.47 -18.93 22.55
N TYR A 8 14.60 -19.82 23.02
CA TYR A 8 13.34 -20.13 22.34
C TYR A 8 12.40 -18.92 22.27
N SER A 9 12.28 -18.16 23.37
CA SER A 9 11.48 -16.94 23.41
C SER A 9 12.00 -15.88 22.43
N TRP A 10 13.31 -15.64 22.41
CA TRP A 10 13.93 -14.69 21.47
C TRP A 10 13.82 -15.14 20.01
N TYR A 11 13.90 -16.44 19.75
CA TYR A 11 13.69 -16.98 18.41
C TYR A 11 12.25 -16.73 17.93
N HIS A 12 11.25 -16.96 18.79
CA HIS A 12 9.85 -16.71 18.48
C HIS A 12 9.58 -15.21 18.21
N THR A 13 10.01 -14.34 19.13
CA THR A 13 9.85 -12.88 18.98
C THR A 13 10.63 -12.35 17.77
N GLY A 14 11.84 -12.84 17.54
CA GLY A 14 12.65 -12.46 16.38
C GLY A 14 11.99 -12.86 15.06
N LYS A 15 11.37 -14.04 15.00
CA LYS A 15 10.66 -14.50 13.80
C LYS A 15 9.46 -13.61 13.47
N GLU A 16 8.64 -13.26 14.46
CA GLU A 16 7.49 -12.35 14.27
C GLU A 16 7.93 -10.97 13.77
N GLN A 17 9.01 -10.43 14.33
CA GLN A 17 9.56 -9.14 13.91
C GLN A 17 10.18 -9.19 12.51
N ILE A 18 10.82 -10.31 12.13
CA ILE A 18 11.33 -10.51 10.77
C ILE A 18 10.19 -10.57 9.76
N GLU A 19 9.08 -11.25 10.06
CA GLU A 19 7.93 -11.29 9.15
C GLU A 19 7.35 -9.89 8.86
N GLN A 20 7.34 -8.99 9.85
CA GLN A 20 6.94 -7.59 9.68
C GLN A 20 7.98 -6.72 8.94
N LEU A 21 9.26 -7.12 8.92
CA LEU A 21 10.34 -6.40 8.24
C LEU A 21 10.63 -6.92 6.82
N THR A 22 10.11 -8.11 6.46
CA THR A 22 10.42 -8.78 5.18
C THR A 22 9.58 -8.33 3.99
N GLY A 23 8.75 -7.29 4.11
CA GLY A 23 7.90 -6.85 3.00
C GLY A 23 6.86 -7.92 2.62
N LYS A 24 6.37 -8.67 3.61
CA LYS A 24 5.22 -9.56 3.43
C LYS A 24 4.08 -8.72 2.85
N SER A 25 3.42 -9.25 1.82
CA SER A 25 2.28 -8.57 1.22
C SER A 25 1.19 -8.37 2.26
N ALA A 26 0.50 -7.23 2.19
CA ALA A 26 -0.64 -6.92 3.03
C ALA A 26 -1.75 -7.99 2.86
N PRO A 27 -2.67 -8.10 3.82
CA PRO A 27 -3.86 -8.92 3.66
C PRO A 27 -4.58 -8.58 2.35
N GLN A 28 -5.07 -9.61 1.66
CA GLN A 28 -5.76 -9.42 0.39
C GLN A 28 -7.01 -8.54 0.55
N GLU A 29 -7.68 -8.59 1.71
CA GLU A 29 -8.82 -7.73 2.02
C GLU A 29 -8.45 -6.23 1.94
N LEU A 30 -7.29 -5.84 2.48
CA LEU A 30 -6.84 -4.44 2.42
C LEU A 30 -6.53 -4.01 0.98
N ILE A 31 -5.94 -4.90 0.19
CA ILE A 31 -5.63 -4.61 -1.22
C ILE A 31 -6.93 -4.42 -2.02
N GLU A 32 -7.92 -5.28 -1.83
CA GLU A 32 -9.23 -5.19 -2.47
C GLU A 32 -9.93 -3.88 -2.07
N GLU A 33 -9.92 -3.50 -0.79
CA GLU A 33 -10.48 -2.22 -0.34
C GLU A 33 -9.79 -0.99 -0.96
N LEU A 34 -8.46 -1.05 -1.14
CA LEU A 34 -7.69 0.04 -1.75
C LEU A 34 -8.00 0.16 -3.25
N ILE A 35 -8.15 -0.96 -3.95
CA ILE A 35 -8.56 -1.01 -5.36
C ILE A 35 -9.96 -0.42 -5.50
N ASP A 36 -10.93 -0.92 -4.74
CA ASP A 36 -12.32 -0.45 -4.80
C ASP A 36 -12.41 1.05 -4.53
N MET A 37 -11.68 1.55 -3.53
CA MET A 37 -11.66 2.96 -3.21
C MET A 37 -11.06 3.80 -4.36
N SER A 38 -9.99 3.30 -4.98
CA SER A 38 -9.31 4.00 -6.08
C SER A 38 -10.16 4.03 -7.35
N GLU A 39 -10.83 2.92 -7.69
CA GLU A 39 -11.74 2.85 -8.83
C GLU A 39 -12.98 3.74 -8.67
N ASN A 40 -13.45 3.94 -7.43
CA ASN A 40 -14.58 4.82 -7.14
C ASN A 40 -14.20 6.31 -7.00
N PHE A 41 -12.92 6.66 -7.13
CA PHE A 41 -12.43 8.03 -6.92
C PHE A 41 -12.77 8.97 -8.09
N ASP A 42 -12.52 8.53 -9.33
CA ASP A 42 -12.86 9.27 -10.56
C ASP A 42 -13.16 8.30 -11.71
N GLU A 43 -14.19 8.58 -12.52
CA GLU A 43 -14.62 7.70 -13.63
C GLU A 43 -13.55 7.51 -14.72
N ARG A 44 -12.56 8.41 -14.81
CA ARG A 44 -11.47 8.36 -15.79
C ARG A 44 -10.29 7.53 -15.32
N LEU A 45 -10.24 7.16 -14.04
CA LEU A 45 -9.12 6.46 -13.46
C LEU A 45 -9.39 4.95 -13.48
N ILE A 46 -8.45 4.19 -14.03
CA ILE A 46 -8.50 2.73 -14.01
C ILE A 46 -7.28 2.23 -13.24
N VAL A 47 -7.49 1.36 -12.25
CA VAL A 47 -6.38 0.74 -11.51
C VAL A 47 -5.78 -0.37 -12.36
N ASP A 48 -4.48 -0.29 -12.66
CA ASP A 48 -3.75 -1.37 -13.32
C ASP A 48 -3.20 -2.37 -12.29
N THR A 49 -2.46 -1.84 -11.31
CA THR A 49 -1.82 -2.67 -10.29
C THR A 49 -1.87 -1.98 -8.92
N CYS A 50 -2.26 -2.72 -7.89
CA CYS A 50 -2.13 -2.29 -6.49
C CYS A 50 -1.25 -3.27 -5.72
N ARG A 51 -0.22 -2.77 -5.05
CA ARG A 51 0.66 -3.54 -4.16
C ARG A 51 0.69 -2.88 -2.81
N ALA A 52 0.48 -3.65 -1.76
CA ALA A 52 0.70 -3.20 -0.40
C ALA A 52 1.60 -4.20 0.34
N TYR A 53 2.57 -3.69 1.09
CA TYR A 53 3.52 -4.49 1.84
C TYR A 53 3.82 -3.89 3.20
N HIS A 54 4.14 -4.75 4.16
CA HIS A 54 4.41 -4.34 5.54
C HIS A 54 5.64 -3.42 5.64
N PHE A 55 5.47 -2.34 6.39
CA PHE A 55 6.50 -1.41 6.82
C PHE A 55 6.38 -1.20 8.34
N GLY A 56 6.95 -2.14 9.09
CA GLY A 56 6.77 -2.20 10.54
C GLY A 56 5.30 -2.49 10.90
N PRO A 57 4.64 -1.64 11.71
CA PRO A 57 3.24 -1.84 12.10
C PRO A 57 2.22 -1.41 11.04
N LYS A 58 2.66 -0.70 9.98
CA LYS A 58 1.80 -0.11 8.94
C LYS A 58 2.14 -0.69 7.56
N PHE A 59 1.48 -0.19 6.53
CA PHE A 59 1.69 -0.58 5.14
C PHE A 59 2.28 0.55 4.28
N LEU A 60 3.16 0.16 3.38
CA LEU A 60 3.51 0.95 2.20
C LEU A 60 2.66 0.48 1.04
N VAL A 61 2.03 1.42 0.35
CA VAL A 61 1.14 1.17 -0.79
C VAL A 61 1.78 1.72 -2.05
N GLU A 62 1.82 0.93 -3.11
CA GLU A 62 2.18 1.32 -4.47
C GLU A 62 0.94 1.08 -5.34
N LEU A 63 0.45 2.15 -5.97
CA LEU A 63 -0.72 2.14 -6.83
C LEU A 63 -0.32 2.64 -8.22
N GLU A 64 -0.55 1.80 -9.22
CA GLU A 64 -0.35 2.12 -10.64
C GLU A 64 -1.74 2.30 -11.26
N VAL A 65 -2.01 3.49 -11.80
CA VAL A 65 -3.30 3.85 -12.40
C VAL A 65 -3.10 4.36 -13.83
N VAL A 66 -4.09 4.11 -14.67
CA VAL A 66 -4.12 4.55 -16.06
C VAL A 66 -5.22 5.59 -16.24
N MET A 67 -4.89 6.66 -16.96
CA MET A 67 -5.82 7.73 -17.31
C MET A 67 -5.84 7.97 -18.83
N PRO A 68 -6.91 8.56 -19.40
CA PRO A 68 -6.97 8.84 -20.82
C PRO A 68 -5.87 9.82 -21.28
N GLU A 69 -5.26 9.57 -22.44
CA GLU A 69 -4.21 10.41 -23.07
C GLU A 69 -4.56 11.90 -23.20
N TYR A 70 -5.84 12.24 -23.32
CA TYR A 70 -6.29 13.63 -23.46
C TYR A 70 -6.40 14.37 -22.12
N THR A 71 -6.16 13.70 -20.99
CA THR A 71 -6.16 14.31 -19.65
C THR A 71 -5.02 15.30 -19.54
N LEU A 72 -5.31 16.52 -19.08
CA LEU A 72 -4.27 17.52 -18.90
C LEU A 72 -3.30 17.06 -17.80
N LEU A 73 -2.00 17.23 -18.01
CA LEU A 73 -0.97 16.87 -17.01
C LEU A 73 -1.26 17.46 -15.62
N LYS A 74 -1.82 18.67 -15.57
CA LYS A 74 -2.22 19.30 -14.31
C LYS A 74 -3.34 18.52 -13.62
N GLU A 75 -4.35 18.09 -14.37
CA GLU A 75 -5.50 17.37 -13.84
C GLU A 75 -5.10 15.97 -13.37
N SER A 76 -4.29 15.24 -14.13
CA SER A 76 -3.79 13.93 -13.69
C SER A 76 -2.89 14.07 -12.46
N HIS A 77 -2.02 15.07 -12.41
CA HIS A 77 -1.20 15.34 -11.23
C HIS A 77 -2.03 15.67 -9.99
N ASP A 78 -3.02 16.57 -10.12
CA ASP A 78 -3.86 16.99 -9.00
C ASP A 78 -4.71 15.81 -8.48
N LEU A 79 -5.30 15.00 -9.37
CA LEU A 79 -6.03 13.77 -9.01
C LEU A 79 -5.12 12.73 -8.33
N GLY A 80 -3.91 12.52 -8.86
CA GLY A 80 -2.93 11.62 -8.26
C GLY A 80 -2.54 12.02 -6.84
N MET A 81 -2.32 13.31 -6.61
CA MET A 81 -2.04 13.84 -5.28
C MET A 81 -3.24 13.66 -4.34
N GLU A 82 -4.45 13.97 -4.79
CA GLU A 82 -5.65 13.80 -3.96
C GLU A 82 -5.88 12.34 -3.58
N LEU A 83 -5.74 11.40 -4.52
CA LEU A 83 -5.83 9.97 -4.27
C LEU A 83 -4.75 9.49 -3.29
N GLN A 84 -3.51 9.99 -3.44
CA GLN A 84 -2.44 9.69 -2.50
C GLN A 84 -2.81 10.13 -1.08
N TYR A 85 -3.30 11.37 -0.91
CA TYR A 85 -3.68 11.88 0.40
C TYR A 85 -4.85 11.12 1.02
N GLU A 86 -5.83 10.71 0.22
CA GLU A 86 -6.97 9.91 0.69
C GLU A 86 -6.53 8.53 1.19
N ILE A 87 -5.61 7.87 0.47
CA ILE A 87 -5.04 6.59 0.90
C ILE A 87 -4.18 6.75 2.16
N GLU A 88 -3.34 7.79 2.22
CA GLU A 88 -2.48 8.09 3.38
C GLU A 88 -3.27 8.54 4.62
N ALA A 89 -4.53 8.96 4.47
CA ALA A 89 -5.38 9.31 5.61
C ALA A 89 -5.81 8.10 6.45
N ARG A 90 -5.70 6.87 5.92
CA ARG A 90 -5.98 5.64 6.66
C ARG A 90 -4.89 5.37 7.70
N GLU A 91 -5.29 5.05 8.94
CA GLU A 91 -4.35 4.82 10.05
C GLU A 91 -3.34 3.70 9.79
N GLU A 92 -3.74 2.72 8.97
CA GLU A 92 -2.94 1.54 8.63
C GLU A 92 -1.87 1.82 7.56
N VAL A 93 -2.02 2.92 6.82
CA VAL A 93 -1.10 3.30 5.74
C VAL A 93 -0.07 4.27 6.30
N GLU A 94 1.21 4.01 6.05
CA GLU A 94 2.28 4.96 6.36
C GLU A 94 2.56 5.88 5.18
N ARG A 95 2.54 5.33 3.96
CA ARG A 95 2.77 6.10 2.75
C ARG A 95 2.18 5.40 1.52
N CYS A 96 1.71 6.21 0.57
CA CYS A 96 1.22 5.75 -0.72
C CYS A 96 2.07 6.36 -1.85
N PHE A 97 2.39 5.56 -2.85
CA PHE A 97 3.02 6.00 -4.10
C PHE A 97 2.04 5.77 -5.24
N VAL A 98 1.57 6.86 -5.84
CA VAL A 98 0.67 6.80 -7.00
C VAL A 98 1.49 7.07 -8.26
N HIS A 99 1.58 6.08 -9.13
CA HIS A 99 2.14 6.21 -10.46
C HIS A 99 0.99 6.29 -11.47
N ILE A 100 1.02 7.31 -12.34
CA ILE A 100 -0.01 7.53 -13.34
C ILE A 100 0.58 7.31 -14.72
N ASP A 101 0.04 6.32 -15.43
CA ASP A 101 0.27 6.07 -16.84
C ASP A 101 -0.92 6.55 -17.69
N TYR A 102 -0.74 6.56 -19.01
CA TYR A 102 -1.75 6.98 -19.96
C TYR A 102 -1.97 5.94 -21.06
N GLU A 103 -3.24 5.81 -21.47
CA GLU A 103 -3.69 5.04 -22.64
C GLU A 103 -4.77 5.79 -23.44
#